data_AF-A0A925LVR1-F1
#
_entry.id   AF-A0A925LVR1-F1
#
_cell.length_a   1.000
_cell.length_b   1.000
_cell.length_c   1.000
_cell.angle_alpha   90.00
_cell.angle_beta   90.00
_cell.angle_gamma   90.00
#
_symmetry.space_group_name_H-M   'P 1'
#
loop_
_entity.id
_entity.type
_entity.pdbx_description
1 polymer ?
#
loop_
_entity_poly.entity_id
_entity_poly.type
_entity_poly.pdbx_seq_one_letter_code
_entity_poly.pdbx_strand_id
1 'polypeptide(L)'
;MSRSSVESQLVEFATALVENSGGIIDWQSDGSQATAIVPPDLAESLGQHDESFLVKTQPGDEGLVLSLGGEFVDLAARTLRHFVPSVGAFAVDDLPVRKTEFASAVESSFGWQNARAKVLDGSVTTVPYHAWWFHVTLQSEETWESLVSVTLNAHSGVVVPLSELLNLGDLRPTQDAPSDSATTLDLALHVAEAETMR
;
A
#
# COMPACT_ATOMS: atom_id res chain seq x y z
N MET A 1 16.68 9.38 -9.98
CA MET A 1 16.82 8.05 -9.33
C MET A 1 17.39 7.10 -10.37
N SER A 2 18.41 6.31 -10.06
CA SER A 2 18.99 5.36 -11.03
C SER A 2 18.00 4.23 -11.33
N ARG A 3 18.06 3.68 -12.54
CA ARG A 3 17.31 2.49 -13.00
C ARG A 3 17.25 1.33 -11.98
N SER A 4 18.28 1.23 -11.12
CA SER A 4 18.34 0.28 -10.01
C SER A 4 17.25 0.45 -8.94
N SER A 5 16.66 1.65 -8.76
CA SER A 5 15.60 1.82 -7.75
C SER A 5 14.25 1.32 -8.23
N VAL A 6 13.92 1.49 -9.51
CA VAL A 6 12.64 1.06 -10.08
C VAL A 6 12.57 -0.46 -10.21
N GLU A 7 13.65 -1.10 -10.67
CA GLU A 7 13.73 -2.56 -10.72
C GLU A 7 13.57 -3.17 -9.31
N SER A 8 14.23 -2.59 -8.30
CA SER A 8 14.08 -3.03 -6.91
C SER A 8 12.65 -2.87 -6.40
N GLN A 9 11.99 -1.76 -6.72
CA GLN A 9 10.58 -1.52 -6.35
C GLN A 9 9.63 -2.51 -7.04
N LEU A 10 9.87 -2.85 -8.31
CA LEU A 10 9.08 -3.85 -9.01
C LEU A 10 9.27 -5.25 -8.42
N VAL A 11 10.49 -5.59 -8.02
CA VAL A 11 10.80 -6.85 -7.32
C VAL A 11 10.09 -6.92 -5.97
N GLU A 12 10.18 -5.86 -5.16
CA GLU A 12 9.48 -5.75 -3.87
C GLU A 12 7.97 -5.85 -4.05
N PHE A 13 7.42 -5.13 -5.03
CA PHE A 13 5.99 -5.15 -5.34
C PHE A 13 5.51 -6.53 -5.81
N ALA A 14 6.22 -7.17 -6.74
CA ALA A 14 5.88 -8.51 -7.23
C ALA A 14 5.94 -9.54 -6.10
N THR A 15 6.92 -9.41 -5.21
CA THR A 15 7.06 -10.26 -4.02
C THR A 15 5.85 -10.12 -3.12
N ALA A 16 5.52 -8.88 -2.74
CA ALA A 16 4.37 -8.60 -1.90
C ALA A 16 3.04 -9.02 -2.55
N LEU A 17 2.88 -8.83 -3.87
CA LEU A 17 1.69 -9.23 -4.61
C LEU A 17 1.48 -10.74 -4.54
N VAL A 18 2.53 -11.53 -4.81
CA VAL A 18 2.45 -13.00 -4.80
C VAL A 18 2.21 -13.51 -3.39
N GLU A 19 2.97 -13.05 -2.40
CA GLU A 19 2.87 -13.52 -1.01
C GLU A 19 1.52 -13.15 -0.38
N ASN A 20 1.05 -11.91 -0.55
CA ASN A 20 -0.24 -11.49 0.00
C ASN A 20 -1.43 -12.15 -0.68
N SER A 21 -1.24 -12.66 -1.91
CA SER A 21 -2.27 -13.40 -2.64
C SER A 21 -2.19 -14.92 -2.40
N GLY A 22 -1.37 -15.37 -1.44
CA GLY A 22 -1.28 -16.77 -1.02
C GLY A 22 -0.26 -17.62 -1.79
N GLY A 23 0.62 -17.00 -2.56
CA GLY A 23 1.74 -17.66 -3.23
C GLY A 23 3.06 -17.57 -2.47
N ILE A 24 4.10 -18.16 -3.05
CA ILE A 24 5.48 -18.08 -2.58
C ILE A 24 6.36 -17.70 -3.78
N ILE A 25 7.33 -16.83 -3.57
CA ILE A 25 8.29 -16.43 -4.60
C ILE A 25 9.70 -16.46 -4.03
N ASP A 26 10.60 -17.16 -4.72
CA ASP A 26 11.98 -17.35 -4.30
C ASP A 26 12.95 -16.73 -5.32
N TRP A 27 13.65 -15.68 -4.90
CA TRP A 27 14.60 -14.94 -5.72
C TRP A 27 15.97 -15.60 -5.70
N GLN A 28 16.61 -15.67 -6.88
CA GLN A 28 18.01 -16.03 -6.97
C GLN A 28 18.88 -14.96 -6.29
N SER A 29 20.09 -15.36 -5.89
CA SER A 29 21.03 -14.48 -5.17
C SER A 29 21.47 -13.23 -5.94
N ASP A 30 21.23 -13.15 -7.25
CA ASP A 30 21.49 -11.98 -8.07
C ASP A 30 20.28 -11.04 -8.22
N GLY A 31 19.11 -11.44 -7.72
CA GLY A 31 17.85 -10.68 -7.79
C GLY A 31 17.28 -10.52 -9.21
N SER A 32 17.84 -11.20 -10.22
CA SER A 32 17.41 -11.02 -11.62
C SER A 32 16.25 -11.92 -12.02
N GLN A 33 16.13 -13.06 -11.33
CA GLN A 33 15.10 -14.07 -11.56
C GLN A 33 14.60 -14.66 -10.25
N ALA A 34 13.33 -15.06 -10.26
CA ALA A 34 12.70 -15.81 -9.20
C ALA A 34 11.85 -16.96 -9.75
N THR A 35 11.55 -17.92 -8.89
CA THR A 35 10.51 -18.92 -9.15
C THR A 35 9.33 -18.62 -8.26
N ALA A 36 8.15 -18.42 -8.86
CA ALA A 36 6.89 -18.25 -8.14
C ALA A 36 6.11 -19.56 -8.16
N ILE A 37 5.55 -19.94 -7.02
CA ILE A 37 4.60 -21.04 -6.85
C ILE A 37 3.31 -20.45 -6.27
N VAL A 38 2.22 -20.56 -7.01
CA VAL A 38 0.97 -19.86 -6.71
C VAL A 38 -0.25 -20.77 -6.87
N PRO A 39 -1.38 -20.44 -6.23
CA PRO A 39 -2.66 -21.08 -6.53
C PRO A 39 -3.07 -20.91 -8.01
N PRO A 40 -3.83 -21.85 -8.59
CA PRO A 40 -4.20 -21.81 -10.02
C PRO A 40 -4.93 -20.51 -10.42
N ASP A 41 -5.83 -20.01 -9.59
CA ASP A 41 -6.57 -18.77 -9.87
C ASP A 41 -5.62 -17.56 -9.95
N LEU A 42 -4.54 -17.55 -9.15
CA LEU A 42 -3.51 -16.51 -9.14
C LEU A 42 -2.57 -16.64 -10.35
N ALA A 43 -2.24 -17.86 -10.77
CA ALA A 43 -1.50 -18.08 -12.03
C ALA A 43 -2.28 -17.52 -13.22
N GLU A 44 -3.58 -17.83 -13.33
CA GLU A 44 -4.43 -17.35 -14.41
C GLU A 44 -4.58 -15.82 -14.40
N SER A 45 -4.69 -15.20 -13.22
CA SER A 45 -4.74 -13.73 -13.12
C SER A 45 -3.45 -13.06 -13.57
N LEU A 46 -2.30 -13.70 -13.35
CA LEU A 46 -0.98 -13.29 -13.82
C LEU A 46 -0.68 -13.73 -15.26
N GLY A 47 -1.66 -14.29 -15.97
CA GLY A 47 -1.52 -14.71 -17.36
C GLY A 47 -0.59 -15.92 -17.55
N GLN A 48 -0.37 -16.70 -16.50
CA GLN A 48 0.47 -17.89 -16.52
C GLN A 48 -0.40 -19.14 -16.63
N HIS A 49 0.12 -20.16 -17.31
CA HIS A 49 -0.59 -21.43 -17.51
C HIS A 49 -0.34 -22.45 -16.41
N ASP A 50 0.84 -22.38 -15.78
CA ASP A 50 1.26 -23.30 -14.73
C ASP A 50 1.28 -22.60 -13.37
N GLU A 51 1.03 -23.38 -12.31
CA GLU A 51 1.11 -22.93 -10.91
C GLU A 51 2.55 -22.59 -10.47
N SER A 52 3.55 -23.00 -11.26
CA SER A 52 4.96 -22.71 -11.04
C SER A 52 5.56 -22.10 -12.29
N PHE A 53 6.05 -20.86 -12.19
CA PHE A 53 6.63 -20.13 -13.31
C PHE A 53 7.79 -19.24 -12.89
N LEU A 54 8.59 -18.82 -13.88
CA LEU A 54 9.68 -17.90 -13.66
C LEU A 54 9.19 -16.45 -13.63
N VAL A 55 9.74 -15.65 -12.72
CA VAL A 55 9.58 -14.20 -12.67
C VAL A 55 10.94 -13.58 -12.97
N LYS A 56 11.00 -12.59 -13.85
CA LYS A 56 12.27 -12.03 -14.35
C LYS A 56 12.20 -10.52 -14.46
N THR A 57 13.31 -9.82 -14.22
CA THR A 57 13.40 -8.36 -14.44
C THR A 57 13.81 -7.98 -15.86
N GLN A 58 14.27 -8.95 -16.67
CA GLN A 58 14.67 -8.75 -18.05
C GLN A 58 13.78 -9.56 -19.02
N PRO A 59 13.54 -9.04 -20.24
CA PRO A 59 12.73 -9.74 -21.24
C PRO A 59 13.36 -11.05 -21.69
N GLY A 60 12.52 -12.05 -21.93
CA GLY A 60 12.88 -13.37 -22.44
C GLY A 60 11.63 -14.16 -22.85
N ASP A 61 11.82 -15.37 -23.36
CA ASP A 61 10.75 -16.11 -24.03
C ASP A 61 9.71 -16.75 -23.08
N GLU A 62 10.04 -16.96 -21.80
CA GLU A 62 9.17 -17.66 -20.84
C GLU A 62 9.15 -16.98 -19.47
N GLY A 63 7.96 -16.92 -18.86
CA GLY A 63 7.70 -16.41 -17.51
C GLY A 63 7.13 -14.99 -17.46
N LEU A 64 6.90 -14.50 -16.25
CA LEU A 64 6.40 -13.16 -15.97
C LEU A 64 7.56 -12.16 -15.95
N VAL A 65 7.55 -11.22 -16.89
CA VAL A 65 8.57 -10.16 -16.96
C VAL A 65 8.09 -8.93 -16.19
N LEU A 66 8.83 -8.52 -15.17
CA LEU A 66 8.57 -7.33 -14.36
C LEU A 66 9.00 -6.08 -15.15
N SER A 67 8.04 -5.43 -15.79
CA SER A 67 8.28 -4.20 -16.55
C SER A 67 7.10 -3.25 -16.45
N LEU A 68 7.38 -1.96 -16.27
CA LEU A 68 6.36 -0.91 -16.29
C LEU A 68 5.80 -0.66 -17.70
N GLY A 69 6.60 -0.92 -18.74
CA GLY A 69 6.18 -0.81 -20.14
C GLY A 69 5.60 -2.10 -20.74
N GLY A 70 5.53 -3.17 -19.95
CA GLY A 70 4.97 -4.46 -20.36
C GLY A 70 3.59 -4.72 -19.78
N GLU A 71 3.10 -5.95 -19.94
CA GLU A 71 1.77 -6.36 -19.46
C GLU A 71 1.71 -6.53 -17.94
N PHE A 72 2.86 -6.54 -17.25
CA PHE A 72 2.91 -6.82 -15.80
C PHE A 72 2.03 -5.90 -14.98
N VAL A 73 1.99 -4.60 -15.28
CA VAL A 73 1.16 -3.64 -14.53
C VAL A 73 -0.33 -3.96 -14.67
N ASP A 74 -0.77 -4.31 -15.88
CA ASP A 74 -2.17 -4.68 -16.15
C ASP A 74 -2.54 -6.01 -15.49
N LEU A 75 -1.65 -7.00 -15.55
CA LEU A 75 -1.79 -8.30 -14.89
C LEU A 75 -1.83 -8.16 -13.37
N ALA A 76 -0.95 -7.33 -12.81
CA ALA A 76 -0.92 -7.01 -11.38
C ALA A 76 -2.20 -6.28 -10.95
N ALA A 77 -2.67 -5.30 -11.74
CA ALA A 77 -3.92 -4.61 -11.45
C ALA A 77 -5.14 -5.54 -11.45
N ARG A 78 -5.20 -6.50 -12.40
CA ARG A 78 -6.23 -7.54 -12.42
C ARG A 78 -6.14 -8.43 -11.18
N THR A 79 -4.94 -8.88 -10.85
CA THR A 79 -4.66 -9.74 -9.69
C THR A 79 -5.07 -9.06 -8.38
N LEU A 80 -4.65 -7.81 -8.19
CA LEU A 80 -5.03 -7.00 -7.04
C LEU A 80 -6.55 -6.89 -6.88
N ARG A 81 -7.30 -6.65 -7.97
CA ARG A 81 -8.77 -6.58 -7.90
C ARG A 81 -9.43 -7.89 -7.48
N HIS A 82 -8.79 -9.03 -7.77
CA HIS A 82 -9.39 -10.33 -7.53
C HIS A 82 -9.01 -10.90 -6.15
N PHE A 83 -7.75 -10.72 -5.74
CA PHE A 83 -7.19 -11.37 -4.54
C PHE A 83 -6.95 -10.43 -3.37
N VAL A 84 -6.74 -9.13 -3.63
CA VAL A 84 -6.46 -8.16 -2.57
C VAL A 84 -7.73 -7.34 -2.29
N PRO A 85 -8.24 -7.35 -1.06
CA PRO A 85 -9.38 -6.51 -0.70
C PRO A 85 -9.07 -5.04 -0.97
N SER A 86 -9.75 -4.45 -1.95
CA SER A 86 -9.66 -3.02 -2.26
C SER A 86 -10.41 -2.15 -1.23
N VAL A 87 -11.29 -2.78 -0.47
CA VAL A 87 -12.01 -2.20 0.67
C VAL A 87 -11.85 -3.15 1.84
N GLY A 88 -11.33 -2.64 2.96
CA GLY A 88 -11.18 -3.39 4.19
C GLY A 88 -11.47 -2.49 5.39
N ALA A 89 -12.16 -3.05 6.38
CA ALA A 89 -12.28 -2.44 7.68
C ALA A 89 -11.27 -3.10 8.60
N PHE A 90 -10.42 -2.30 9.22
CA PHE A 90 -9.36 -2.78 10.09
C PHE A 90 -9.50 -2.16 11.46
N ALA A 91 -9.33 -2.97 12.49
CA ALA A 91 -9.19 -2.50 13.86
C ALA A 91 -7.72 -2.48 14.27
N VAL A 92 -7.40 -1.51 15.11
CA VAL A 92 -6.19 -1.51 15.92
C VAL A 92 -6.65 -1.88 17.33
N ASP A 93 -6.25 -3.07 17.78
CA ASP A 93 -6.68 -3.57 19.09
C ASP A 93 -6.14 -2.71 20.24
N ASP A 94 -4.90 -2.25 20.10
CA ASP A 94 -4.24 -1.33 21.03
C ASP A 94 -3.34 -0.39 20.22
N LEU A 95 -3.58 0.92 20.28
CA LEU A 95 -2.59 1.88 19.79
C LEU A 95 -1.46 1.87 20.84
N PRO A 96 -0.23 1.43 20.52
CA PRO A 96 0.86 1.45 21.48
C PRO A 96 1.29 2.89 21.68
N VAL A 97 0.54 3.62 22.51
CA VAL A 97 1.04 4.86 23.06
C VAL A 97 2.22 4.45 23.91
N ARG A 98 3.42 4.92 23.55
CA ARG A 98 4.64 4.54 24.26
C ARG A 98 4.40 4.76 25.75
N LYS A 99 4.93 3.90 26.62
CA LYS A 99 4.65 3.97 28.06
C LYS A 99 5.02 5.32 28.70
N THR A 100 5.96 6.05 28.10
CA THR A 100 6.33 7.44 28.41
C THR A 100 5.32 8.48 27.94
N GLU A 101 4.50 8.13 26.95
CA GLU A 101 3.49 8.97 26.30
C GLU A 101 2.07 8.66 26.80
N PHE A 102 1.73 7.46 27.30
CA PHE A 102 0.34 7.16 27.70
C PHE A 102 -0.04 7.84 29.02
N ALA A 103 0.84 7.76 30.04
CA ALA A 103 0.65 8.54 31.25
C ALA A 103 0.65 10.05 30.94
N SER A 104 1.54 10.50 30.04
CA SER A 104 1.60 11.90 29.60
C SER A 104 0.40 12.35 28.75
N ALA A 105 -0.24 11.47 27.98
CA ALA A 105 -1.38 11.78 27.11
C ALA A 105 -2.72 11.74 27.88
N VAL A 106 -2.80 10.91 28.91
CA VAL A 106 -3.94 10.86 29.83
C VAL A 106 -3.83 11.94 30.92
N GLU A 107 -2.62 12.26 31.39
CA GLU A 107 -2.38 13.36 32.33
C GLU A 107 -2.21 14.72 31.66
N SER A 108 -2.07 14.78 30.33
CA SER A 108 -2.12 16.05 29.59
C SER A 108 -3.53 16.61 29.66
N SER A 109 -3.78 17.37 30.71
CA SER A 109 -4.76 18.43 30.63
C SER A 109 -4.39 19.30 29.43
N PHE A 110 -5.19 19.26 28.37
CA PHE A 110 -5.04 20.19 27.25
C PHE A 110 -5.26 21.60 27.81
N GLY A 111 -4.18 22.37 27.87
CA GLY A 111 -4.21 23.77 28.24
C GLY A 111 -4.64 24.60 27.04
N TRP A 112 -5.93 24.89 26.92
CA TRP A 112 -6.33 26.08 26.16
C TRP A 112 -5.99 27.32 26.99
N GLN A 113 -5.71 28.46 26.35
CA GLN A 113 -5.59 29.72 27.10
C GLN A 113 -6.86 29.90 27.94
N ASN A 114 -6.72 29.77 29.27
CA ASN A 114 -7.78 29.82 30.30
C ASN A 114 -8.62 28.55 30.56
N ALA A 115 -8.21 27.34 30.15
CA ALA A 115 -8.93 26.11 30.53
C ALA A 115 -7.99 24.94 30.86
N ARG A 116 -8.39 24.12 31.84
CA ARG A 116 -7.83 22.78 32.09
C ARG A 116 -8.87 21.75 31.71
N ALA A 117 -8.65 21.02 30.63
CA ALA A 117 -9.48 19.85 30.30
C ALA A 117 -8.96 18.61 31.05
N LYS A 118 -9.85 17.67 31.37
CA LYS A 118 -9.50 16.32 31.83
C LYS A 118 -10.21 15.33 30.91
N VAL A 119 -9.51 14.29 30.47
CA VAL A 119 -10.15 13.19 29.74
C VAL A 119 -11.05 12.44 30.72
N LEU A 120 -12.37 12.47 30.47
CA LEU A 120 -13.37 11.85 31.34
C LEU A 120 -13.73 10.43 30.88
N ASP A 121 -13.68 10.19 29.57
CA ASP A 121 -14.02 8.92 28.94
C ASP A 121 -13.31 8.80 27.59
N GLY A 122 -13.19 7.59 27.07
CA GLY A 122 -12.66 7.28 25.75
C GLY A 122 -13.59 6.31 25.03
N SER A 123 -13.89 6.59 23.77
CA SER A 123 -14.70 5.71 22.92
C SER A 123 -13.90 5.27 21.70
N VAL A 124 -13.99 3.99 21.36
CA VAL A 124 -13.55 3.49 20.06
C VAL A 124 -14.44 4.12 18.98
N THR A 125 -13.83 4.69 17.95
CA THR A 125 -14.55 5.28 16.82
C THR A 125 -13.99 4.73 15.52
N THR A 126 -14.87 4.48 14.57
CA THR A 126 -14.48 4.05 13.23
C THR A 126 -14.11 5.27 12.41
N VAL A 127 -12.87 5.31 11.92
CA VAL A 127 -12.37 6.38 11.06
C VAL A 127 -12.09 5.81 9.68
N PRO A 128 -12.87 6.20 8.65
CA PRO A 128 -12.62 5.76 7.30
C PRO A 128 -11.45 6.52 6.65
N TYR A 129 -10.64 5.80 5.89
CA TYR A 129 -9.53 6.34 5.10
C TYR A 129 -9.62 5.83 3.67
N HIS A 130 -9.14 6.64 2.73
CA HIS A 130 -8.96 6.23 1.33
C HIS A 130 -7.50 6.28 0.97
N ALA A 131 -7.01 5.21 0.36
CA ALA A 131 -5.63 5.07 -0.07
C ALA A 131 -5.57 4.86 -1.58
N TRP A 132 -4.68 5.59 -2.24
CA TRP A 132 -4.40 5.49 -3.66
C TRP A 132 -2.90 5.35 -3.89
N TRP A 133 -2.54 4.63 -4.95
CA TRP A 133 -1.19 4.56 -5.47
C TRP A 133 -1.19 5.07 -6.90
N PHE A 134 -0.37 6.09 -7.15
CA PHE A 134 -0.21 6.71 -8.46
C PHE A 134 1.13 6.32 -9.04
N HIS A 135 1.11 5.67 -10.21
CA HIS A 135 2.31 5.52 -11.03
C HIS A 135 2.57 6.86 -11.74
N VAL A 136 3.74 7.43 -11.52
CA VAL A 136 4.15 8.71 -12.07
C VAL A 136 5.30 8.47 -13.04
N THR A 137 5.13 8.94 -14.27
CA THR A 137 6.17 8.91 -15.30
C THR A 137 6.47 10.34 -15.75
N LEU A 138 7.73 10.75 -15.64
CA LEU A 138 8.24 12.00 -16.19
C LEU A 138 9.05 11.69 -17.45
N GLN A 139 8.55 12.14 -18.59
CA GLN A 139 9.28 12.02 -19.86
C GLN A 139 10.27 13.20 -19.97
N SER A 140 11.56 12.89 -19.97
CA SER A 140 12.66 13.83 -20.22
C SER A 140 13.67 13.21 -21.21
N GLU A 141 14.91 13.70 -21.29
CA GLU A 141 15.96 13.01 -22.06
C GLU A 141 16.20 11.58 -21.53
N GLU A 142 16.02 11.36 -20.24
CA GLU A 142 15.86 10.05 -19.62
C GLU A 142 14.47 9.94 -18.99
N THR A 143 13.76 8.84 -19.23
CA THR A 143 12.46 8.59 -18.58
C THR A 143 12.69 8.33 -17.09
N TRP A 144 12.00 9.09 -16.24
CA TRP A 144 11.96 8.87 -14.80
C TRP A 144 10.58 8.32 -14.39
N GLU A 145 10.57 7.33 -13.52
CA GLU A 145 9.36 6.67 -13.04
C GLU A 145 9.38 6.59 -11.52
N SER A 146 8.21 6.70 -10.89
CA SER A 146 8.03 6.59 -9.45
C SER A 146 6.61 6.17 -9.07
N LEU A 147 6.43 5.77 -7.81
CA LEU A 147 5.15 5.43 -7.23
C LEU A 147 4.87 6.37 -6.06
N VAL A 148 3.72 7.06 -6.10
CA VAL A 148 3.29 7.96 -5.03
C VAL A 148 2.08 7.37 -4.33
N SER A 149 2.21 7.08 -3.03
CA SER A 149 1.10 6.66 -2.19
C SER A 149 0.43 7.88 -1.55
N VAL A 150 -0.88 8.04 -1.72
CA VAL A 150 -1.67 9.10 -1.09
C VAL A 150 -2.71 8.45 -0.20
N THR A 151 -2.76 8.84 1.06
CA THR A 151 -3.80 8.40 1.98
C THR A 151 -4.50 9.60 2.60
N LEU A 152 -5.82 9.63 2.52
CA LEU A 152 -6.67 10.70 3.02
C LEU A 152 -7.61 10.18 4.09
N ASN A 153 -7.83 10.97 5.14
CA ASN A 153 -8.96 10.77 6.01
C ASN A 153 -10.26 11.07 5.23
N ALA A 154 -11.19 10.12 5.19
CA ALA A 154 -12.38 10.24 4.35
C ALA A 154 -13.38 11.31 4.83
N HIS A 155 -13.25 11.76 6.08
CA HIS A 155 -14.12 12.81 6.63
C HIS A 155 -13.50 14.20 6.50
N SER A 156 -12.23 14.35 6.86
CA SER A 156 -11.55 15.66 6.88
C SER A 156 -10.82 15.99 5.58
N GLY A 157 -10.57 15.01 4.70
CA GLY A 157 -9.76 15.18 3.48
C GLY A 157 -8.28 15.46 3.75
N VAL A 158 -7.85 15.41 5.02
CA VAL A 158 -6.46 15.65 5.41
C VAL A 158 -5.59 14.47 4.99
N VAL A 159 -4.41 14.77 4.43
CA VAL A 159 -3.39 13.78 4.09
C VAL A 159 -2.81 13.20 5.37
N VAL A 160 -2.80 11.88 5.47
CA VAL A 160 -2.28 11.15 6.63
C VAL A 160 -1.29 10.10 6.15
N PRO A 161 0.00 10.17 6.52
CA PRO A 161 0.96 9.13 6.20
C PRO A 161 0.64 7.88 7.04
N LEU A 162 -0.14 6.95 6.46
CA LEU A 162 -0.65 5.80 7.19
C LEU A 162 0.48 4.85 7.65
N SER A 163 1.58 4.81 6.89
CA SER A 163 2.80 4.05 7.19
C SER A 163 3.46 4.43 8.52
N GLU A 164 3.22 5.64 9.04
CA GLU A 164 3.73 6.08 10.34
C GLU A 164 2.80 5.72 11.51
N LEU A 165 1.51 5.50 11.23
CA LEU A 165 0.48 5.30 12.25
C LEU A 165 0.07 3.83 12.39
N LEU A 166 0.22 3.03 11.35
CA LEU A 166 -0.31 1.67 11.28
C LEU A 166 0.72 0.77 10.60
N ASN A 167 1.30 -0.14 11.39
CA ASN A 167 2.05 -1.25 10.82
C ASN A 167 1.03 -2.31 10.35
N LEU A 168 1.17 -2.83 9.13
CA LEU A 168 0.21 -3.80 8.57
C LEU A 168 0.02 -5.03 9.46
N GLY A 169 1.04 -5.39 10.27
CA GLY A 169 0.96 -6.48 11.24
C GLY A 169 0.08 -6.21 12.47
N ASP A 170 -0.22 -4.95 12.78
CA ASP A 170 -1.06 -4.55 13.92
C ASP A 170 -2.54 -4.45 13.54
N LEU A 171 -2.85 -4.51 12.25
CA LEU A 171 -4.20 -4.42 11.72
C LEU A 171 -4.90 -5.78 11.77
N ARG A 172 -6.11 -5.81 12.33
CA ARG A 172 -6.98 -6.99 12.26
C ARG A 172 -8.17 -6.73 11.35
N PRO A 173 -8.48 -7.62 10.39
CA PRO A 173 -9.69 -7.52 9.60
C PRO A 173 -10.92 -7.53 10.50
N THR A 174 -11.85 -6.62 10.23
CA THR A 174 -13.16 -6.56 10.88
C THR A 174 -14.24 -6.81 9.85
N GLN A 175 -15.32 -7.49 10.26
CA GLN A 175 -16.40 -7.88 9.36
C GLN A 175 -17.37 -6.73 9.04
N ASP A 176 -17.33 -5.65 9.82
CA ASP A 176 -18.22 -4.50 9.69
C ASP A 176 -17.54 -3.38 8.90
N ALA A 177 -17.70 -3.40 7.57
CA ALA A 177 -17.29 -2.29 6.73
C ALA A 177 -18.34 -1.17 6.79
N PRO A 178 -17.98 0.07 7.19
CA PRO A 178 -18.91 1.19 7.08
C PRO A 178 -19.17 1.51 5.60
N SER A 179 -20.43 1.78 5.26
CA SER A 179 -20.82 2.23 3.94
C SER A 179 -20.47 3.71 3.74
N ASP A 180 -19.69 3.99 2.69
CA ASP A 180 -19.49 5.28 2.02
C ASP A 180 -19.29 6.52 2.89
N SER A 181 -18.03 6.88 3.07
CA SER A 181 -17.58 8.25 3.32
C SER A 181 -16.88 8.78 2.07
N ALA A 182 -17.44 9.78 1.41
CA ALA A 182 -16.98 10.22 0.10
C ALA A 182 -15.76 11.16 0.19
N THR A 183 -14.61 10.70 -0.29
CA THR A 183 -13.55 11.56 -0.83
C THR A 183 -13.27 11.15 -2.26
N THR A 184 -12.96 12.12 -3.13
CA THR A 184 -12.82 11.89 -4.57
C THR A 184 -11.38 11.58 -4.97
N LEU A 185 -11.22 10.80 -6.05
CA LEU A 185 -9.93 10.55 -6.71
C LEU A 185 -9.24 11.87 -7.11
N ASP A 186 -10.00 12.89 -7.49
CA ASP A 186 -9.46 14.20 -7.89
C ASP A 186 -8.63 14.87 -6.79
N LEU A 187 -9.08 14.77 -5.53
CA LEU A 187 -8.33 15.32 -4.40
C LEU A 187 -7.02 14.55 -4.19
N ALA A 188 -7.06 13.23 -4.33
CA ALA A 188 -5.88 12.38 -4.22
C ALA A 188 -4.87 12.66 -5.36
N LEU A 189 -5.37 12.87 -6.58
CA LEU A 189 -4.55 13.26 -7.74
C LEU A 189 -3.84 14.59 -7.49
N HIS A 190 -4.55 15.61 -7.00
CA HIS A 190 -3.96 16.92 -6.73
C HIS A 190 -2.83 16.85 -5.68
N VAL A 191 -3.02 16.02 -4.65
CA VAL A 191 -1.97 15.77 -3.64
C VAL A 191 -0.77 15.06 -4.26
N ALA A 192 -1.00 14.04 -5.10
CA ALA A 192 0.07 13.33 -5.79
C ALA A 192 0.88 14.28 -6.69
N GLU A 193 0.22 15.13 -7.47
CA GLU A 193 0.88 16.16 -8.30
C GLU A 193 1.77 17.08 -7.44
N ALA A 194 1.27 17.54 -6.29
CA ALA A 194 2.03 18.43 -5.41
C ALA A 194 3.29 17.76 -4.83
N GLU A 195 3.23 16.47 -4.50
CA GLU A 195 4.41 15.71 -4.03
C GLU A 195 5.43 15.49 -5.16
N THR A 196 4.99 15.30 -6.42
CA THR A 196 5.91 15.13 -7.55
C THR A 196 6.68 16.40 -7.92
N MET A 197 6.20 17.59 -7.50
CA MET A 197 6.85 18.88 -7.76
C MET A 197 7.82 19.33 -6.66
N ARG A 198 7.95 18.58 -5.56
CA ARG A 198 8.89 18.86 -4.46
C ARG A 198 10.27 18.26 -4.70
#